data_AF-A0A6N4QJ41-F1
#
_entry.id   AF-A0A6N4QJ41-F1
#
_cell.length_a   1.000
_cell.length_b   1.000
_cell.length_c   1.000
_cell.angle_alpha   90.00
_cell.angle_beta   90.00
_cell.angle_gamma   90.00
#
_symmetry.space_group_name_H-M   'P 1'
#
loop_
_entity.id
_entity.type
_entity.pdbx_description
1 polymer ?
#
loop_
_entity_poly.entity_id
_entity_poly.type
_entity_poly.pdbx_seq_one_letter_code
_entity_poly.pdbx_strand_id
1 'polypeptide(L)'
;MNYLEGIEVIQKYTSGSSVEPVLKFILTVPHNEEGFANALDEIGGINRYPDTFVGLLSFISFILGQKSKMSQLYETALERYESLNQVTSKRRPTEEESKIKRTLTDFILKIEKVFEIQDLTDESLVKELNRFVSEANLYGVTENEIKNLKVSSKTVALVEPHLDKQRENYYQYKKLGGVMTRLIRIADYILEEAKMGAG
;
A
#
# COMPACT_ATOMS: atom_id res chain seq x y z
N MET A 1 -7.21 -17.37 11.50
CA MET A 1 -6.48 -17.28 10.22
C MET A 1 -5.62 -18.51 10.08
N ASN A 2 -5.64 -19.18 8.93
CA ASN A 2 -4.88 -20.40 8.71
C ASN A 2 -3.59 -20.09 7.94
N TYR A 3 -2.43 -20.19 8.61
CA TYR A 3 -1.13 -19.93 7.97
C TYR A 3 -0.69 -21.03 7.01
N LEU A 4 -1.22 -22.26 7.13
CA LEU A 4 -0.94 -23.36 6.21
C LEU A 4 -1.56 -23.10 4.84
N GLU A 5 -2.82 -22.66 4.80
CA GLU A 5 -3.47 -22.21 3.56
C GLU A 5 -2.68 -21.07 2.89
N GLY A 6 -2.17 -20.15 3.70
CA GLY A 6 -1.29 -19.07 3.24
C GLY A 6 -0.02 -19.55 2.56
N ILE A 7 0.65 -20.52 3.17
CA ILE A 7 1.83 -21.19 2.61
C ILE A 7 1.50 -21.81 1.27
N GLU A 8 0.39 -22.53 1.15
CA GLU A 8 -0.02 -23.12 -0.12
C GLU A 8 -0.27 -22.06 -1.20
N VAL A 9 -0.93 -20.95 -0.86
CA VAL A 9 -1.17 -19.84 -1.79
C VAL A 9 0.16 -19.24 -2.25
N ILE A 10 1.10 -19.03 -1.34
CA ILE A 10 2.44 -18.53 -1.64
C ILE A 10 3.22 -19.52 -2.51
N GLN A 11 3.16 -20.83 -2.24
CA GLN A 11 3.85 -21.87 -3.02
C GLN A 11 3.30 -22.02 -4.44
N LYS A 12 1.99 -21.85 -4.61
CA LYS A 12 1.33 -21.94 -5.92
C LYS A 12 1.64 -20.76 -6.84
N TYR A 13 2.22 -19.67 -6.32
CA TYR A 13 2.69 -18.57 -7.14
C TYR A 13 3.75 -19.04 -8.14
N THR A 14 3.58 -18.65 -9.40
CA THR A 14 4.56 -18.88 -10.45
C THR A 14 4.95 -17.54 -11.09
N SER A 15 6.22 -17.39 -11.48
CA SER A 15 6.68 -16.18 -12.17
C SER A 15 5.85 -15.91 -13.41
N GLY A 16 5.30 -14.69 -13.53
CA GLY A 16 4.39 -14.30 -14.62
C GLY A 16 2.90 -14.54 -14.32
N SER A 17 2.56 -15.20 -13.21
CA SER A 17 1.18 -15.25 -12.70
C SER A 17 0.86 -14.02 -11.84
N SER A 18 -0.44 -13.79 -11.61
CA SER A 18 -0.90 -12.70 -10.75
C SER A 18 -0.44 -12.89 -9.31
N VAL A 19 0.11 -11.83 -8.71
CA VAL A 19 0.50 -11.78 -7.29
C VAL A 19 -0.69 -11.57 -6.35
N GLU A 20 -1.84 -11.19 -6.90
CA GLU A 20 -3.03 -10.77 -6.16
C GLU A 20 -3.54 -11.80 -5.14
N PRO A 21 -3.59 -13.13 -5.43
CA PRO A 21 -4.00 -14.11 -4.43
C PRO A 21 -3.11 -14.12 -3.19
N VAL A 22 -1.80 -13.94 -3.39
CA VAL A 22 -0.81 -13.87 -2.30
C VAL A 22 -1.03 -12.60 -1.49
N LEU A 23 -1.14 -11.45 -2.15
CA LEU A 23 -1.37 -10.16 -1.47
C LEU A 23 -2.69 -10.14 -0.69
N LYS A 24 -3.76 -10.72 -1.25
CA LYS A 24 -5.05 -10.88 -0.56
C LYS A 24 -4.92 -11.71 0.70
N PHE A 25 -4.18 -12.83 0.65
CA PHE A 25 -3.90 -13.60 1.85
C PHE A 25 -3.10 -12.78 2.87
N ILE A 26 -2.03 -12.11 2.45
CA ILE A 26 -1.17 -11.32 3.34
C ILE A 26 -1.97 -10.20 4.02
N LEU A 27 -2.89 -9.55 3.31
CA LEU A 27 -3.75 -8.51 3.87
C LEU A 27 -4.61 -9.01 5.05
N THR A 28 -4.89 -10.31 5.13
CA THR A 28 -5.62 -10.91 6.28
C THR A 28 -4.74 -11.15 7.51
N VAL A 29 -3.41 -11.03 7.39
CA VAL A 29 -2.47 -11.23 8.50
C VAL A 29 -2.65 -10.15 9.56
N PRO A 30 -2.94 -10.50 10.83
CA PRO A 30 -3.03 -9.53 11.90
C PRO A 30 -1.73 -8.75 12.07
N HIS A 31 -1.85 -7.46 12.30
CA HIS A 31 -0.72 -6.57 12.56
C HIS A 31 -1.10 -5.50 13.59
N ASN A 32 -0.10 -5.00 14.33
CA ASN A 32 -0.27 -3.87 15.23
C ASN A 32 0.01 -2.58 14.47
N GLU A 33 -1.04 -1.87 14.05
CA GLU A 33 -0.91 -0.67 13.21
C GLU A 33 -0.06 0.42 13.88
N GLU A 34 -0.34 0.74 15.15
CA GLU A 34 0.40 1.73 15.92
C GLU A 34 1.84 1.28 16.19
N GLY A 35 2.02 0.00 16.55
CA GLY A 35 3.33 -0.59 16.80
C GLY A 35 4.25 -0.52 15.59
N PHE A 36 3.75 -0.88 14.39
CA PHE A 36 4.53 -0.77 13.17
C PHE A 36 4.78 0.68 12.75
N ALA A 37 3.78 1.55 12.85
CA ALA A 37 3.93 2.96 12.51
C ALA A 37 5.05 3.64 13.33
N ASN A 38 5.16 3.32 14.62
CA ASN A 38 6.21 3.84 15.50
C ASN A 38 7.58 3.19 15.21
N ALA A 39 7.61 1.87 15.00
CA ALA A 39 8.85 1.14 14.78
C ALA A 39 9.55 1.54 13.46
N LEU A 40 8.78 1.93 12.44
CA LEU A 40 9.29 2.27 11.10
C LEU A 40 10.33 3.41 11.10
N ASP A 41 10.13 4.42 11.96
CA ASP A 41 11.05 5.56 12.11
C ASP A 41 12.39 5.13 12.73
N GLU A 42 12.42 3.98 13.41
CA GLU A 42 13.60 3.44 14.11
C GLU A 42 14.30 2.30 13.33
N ILE A 43 13.74 1.86 12.20
CA ILE A 43 14.33 0.81 11.35
C ILE A 43 15.63 1.32 10.71
N GLY A 44 16.70 0.55 10.84
CA GLY A 44 18.06 0.92 10.42
C GLY A 44 18.87 1.63 11.50
N GLY A 45 18.24 1.91 12.66
CA GLY A 45 18.89 2.28 13.91
C GLY A 45 18.92 1.10 14.87
N ILE A 46 18.09 1.17 15.93
CA ILE A 46 17.99 0.11 16.96
C ILE A 46 17.07 -1.02 16.48
N ASN A 47 16.05 -0.71 15.68
CA ASN A 47 15.10 -1.70 15.19
C ASN A 47 15.53 -2.30 13.85
N ARG A 48 15.19 -3.57 13.67
CA ARG A 48 15.34 -4.33 12.42
C ARG A 48 13.97 -4.75 11.92
N TYR A 49 13.89 -5.12 10.64
CA TYR A 49 12.71 -5.81 10.13
C TYR A 49 12.45 -7.12 10.90
N PRO A 50 11.19 -7.56 10.99
CA PRO A 50 10.86 -8.83 11.64
C PRO A 50 11.65 -10.00 11.05
N ASP A 51 12.15 -10.88 11.91
CA ASP A 51 12.98 -12.05 11.53
C ASP A 51 12.20 -13.37 11.56
N THR A 52 10.89 -13.31 11.84
CA THR A 52 9.97 -14.45 11.76
C THR A 52 9.12 -14.34 10.51
N PHE A 53 8.73 -15.48 9.93
CA PHE A 53 7.93 -15.50 8.72
C PHE A 53 6.60 -14.76 8.92
N VAL A 54 5.88 -15.07 10.00
CA VAL A 54 4.62 -14.38 10.33
C VAL A 54 4.86 -12.90 10.64
N GLY A 55 5.97 -12.55 11.29
CA GLY A 55 6.36 -11.15 11.50
C GLY A 55 6.54 -10.37 10.19
N LEU A 56 7.19 -10.97 9.20
CA LEU A 56 7.33 -10.40 7.86
C LEU A 56 5.96 -10.22 7.20
N LEU A 57 5.11 -11.25 7.19
CA LEU A 57 3.77 -11.16 6.62
C LEU A 57 2.93 -10.07 7.31
N SER A 58 3.07 -9.93 8.62
CA SER A 58 2.40 -8.90 9.42
C SER A 58 2.85 -7.49 9.01
N PHE A 59 4.16 -7.29 8.82
CA PHE A 59 4.71 -6.03 8.32
C PHE A 59 4.18 -5.69 6.91
N ILE A 60 4.17 -6.67 6.01
CA ILE A 60 3.69 -6.47 4.63
C ILE A 60 2.19 -6.14 4.64
N SER A 61 1.41 -6.84 5.48
CA SER A 61 -0.02 -6.58 5.68
C SER A 61 -0.29 -5.14 6.11
N PHE A 62 0.52 -4.63 7.06
CA PHE A 62 0.45 -3.22 7.47
C PHE A 62 0.62 -2.27 6.28
N ILE A 63 1.66 -2.47 5.44
CA ILE A 63 1.93 -1.62 4.28
C ILE A 63 0.79 -1.70 3.25
N LEU A 64 0.28 -2.91 2.96
CA LEU A 64 -0.85 -3.10 2.06
C LEU A 64 -2.12 -2.40 2.59
N GLY A 65 -2.33 -2.39 3.90
CA GLY A 65 -3.38 -1.61 4.54
C GLY A 65 -3.27 -0.11 4.26
N GLN A 66 -2.05 0.45 4.31
CA GLN A 66 -1.82 1.87 3.99
C GLN A 66 -2.03 2.17 2.50
N LYS A 67 -1.62 1.25 1.60
CA LYS A 67 -1.91 1.32 0.16
C LYS A 67 -3.42 1.37 -0.10
N SER A 68 -4.19 0.51 0.59
CA SER A 68 -5.65 0.48 0.48
C SER A 68 -6.30 1.80 0.92
N LYS A 69 -5.88 2.37 2.05
CA LYS A 69 -6.34 3.70 2.51
C LYS A 69 -6.02 4.79 1.48
N MET A 70 -4.83 4.76 0.88
CA MET A 70 -4.46 5.70 -0.18
C MET A 70 -5.31 5.50 -1.45
N SER A 71 -5.59 4.25 -1.84
CA SER A 71 -6.42 3.95 -3.00
C SER A 71 -7.83 4.55 -2.85
N GLN A 72 -8.43 4.49 -1.66
CA GLN A 72 -9.71 5.13 -1.41
C GLN A 72 -9.66 6.66 -1.57
N LEU A 73 -8.61 7.31 -1.06
CA LEU A 73 -8.39 8.74 -1.24
C LEU A 73 -8.17 9.11 -2.71
N TYR A 74 -7.43 8.27 -3.44
CA TYR A 74 -7.19 8.43 -4.86
C TYR A 74 -8.49 8.38 -5.67
N GLU A 75 -9.35 7.38 -5.45
CA GLU A 75 -10.65 7.29 -6.15
C GLU A 75 -11.54 8.50 -5.84
N THR A 76 -11.58 8.91 -4.57
CA THR A 76 -12.34 10.11 -4.17
C THR A 76 -11.79 11.36 -4.89
N ALA A 77 -10.48 11.49 -5.02
CA ALA A 77 -9.85 12.60 -5.71
C ALA A 77 -10.18 12.62 -7.22
N LEU A 78 -10.22 11.44 -7.86
CA LEU A 78 -10.65 11.30 -9.26
C LEU A 78 -12.09 11.77 -9.44
N GLU A 79 -13.02 11.29 -8.61
CA GLU A 79 -14.43 11.70 -8.66
C GLU A 79 -14.59 13.22 -8.53
N ARG A 80 -13.80 13.84 -7.64
CA ARG A 80 -13.82 15.31 -7.46
C ARG A 80 -13.22 16.05 -8.63
N TYR A 81 -12.13 15.55 -9.18
CA TYR A 81 -11.55 16.10 -10.40
C TYR A 81 -12.54 16.06 -11.57
N GLU A 82 -13.24 14.93 -11.76
CA GLU A 82 -14.29 14.78 -12.77
C GLU A 82 -15.46 15.75 -12.55
N SER A 83 -15.95 15.84 -11.31
CA SER A 83 -17.04 16.76 -10.95
C SER A 83 -16.67 18.22 -11.20
N LEU A 84 -15.46 18.63 -10.82
CA LEU A 84 -14.95 19.98 -11.08
C LEU A 84 -14.84 20.25 -12.59
N ASN A 85 -14.40 19.27 -13.38
CA ASN A 85 -14.41 19.36 -14.84
C ASN A 85 -15.81 19.59 -15.41
N GLN A 86 -16.81 18.86 -14.92
CA GLN A 86 -18.18 19.03 -15.39
C GLN A 86 -18.74 20.42 -15.08
N VAL A 87 -18.54 20.93 -13.86
CA VAL A 87 -18.99 22.28 -13.47
C VAL A 87 -18.30 23.35 -14.30
N THR A 88 -16.97 23.25 -14.44
CA THR A 88 -16.15 24.23 -15.18
C THR A 88 -16.21 24.07 -16.70
N SER A 89 -16.87 23.03 -17.23
CA SER A 89 -17.15 22.92 -18.66
C SER A 89 -18.33 23.83 -19.09
N LYS A 90 -19.23 24.15 -18.16
CA LYS A 90 -20.44 24.95 -18.41
C LYS A 90 -20.21 26.45 -18.27
N ARG A 91 -19.09 26.87 -17.65
CA ARG A 91 -18.70 28.27 -17.48
C ARG A 91 -17.19 28.40 -17.45
N ARG A 92 -16.65 29.59 -17.74
CA ARG A 92 -15.22 29.84 -17.56
C ARG A 92 -14.83 29.58 -16.10
N PRO A 93 -13.82 28.72 -15.82
CA PRO A 93 -13.36 28.48 -14.46
C PRO A 93 -12.72 29.74 -13.87
N THR A 94 -12.85 29.90 -12.56
CA THR A 94 -12.06 30.89 -11.82
C THR A 94 -10.60 30.48 -11.79
N GLU A 95 -9.72 31.41 -11.39
CA GLU A 95 -8.30 31.11 -11.23
C GLU A 95 -8.07 30.04 -10.15
N GLU A 96 -8.82 30.12 -9.05
CA GLU A 96 -8.76 29.17 -7.95
C GLU A 96 -9.18 27.76 -8.38
N GLU A 97 -10.29 27.63 -9.10
CA GLU A 97 -10.75 26.35 -9.67
C GLU A 97 -9.71 25.75 -10.62
N SER A 98 -9.13 26.59 -11.48
CA SER A 98 -8.09 26.17 -12.41
C SER A 98 -6.82 25.72 -11.70
N LYS A 99 -6.48 26.36 -10.57
CA LYS A 99 -5.33 25.99 -9.74
C LYS A 99 -5.57 24.68 -9.00
N ILE A 100 -6.75 24.49 -8.41
CA ILE A 100 -7.11 23.27 -7.69
C ILE A 100 -7.18 22.07 -8.64
N LYS A 101 -7.78 22.22 -9.83
CA LYS A 101 -7.79 21.14 -10.83
C LYS A 101 -6.38 20.70 -11.21
N ARG A 102 -5.49 21.63 -11.55
CA ARG A 102 -4.09 21.32 -11.86
C ARG A 102 -3.38 20.63 -10.70
N THR A 103 -3.57 21.14 -9.49
CA THR A 103 -2.93 20.57 -8.30
C THR A 103 -3.47 19.17 -7.97
N LEU A 104 -4.78 18.94 -8.11
CA LEU A 104 -5.37 17.61 -7.98
C LEU A 104 -4.78 16.64 -9.01
N THR A 105 -4.73 17.02 -10.29
CA THR A 105 -4.12 16.20 -11.35
C THR A 105 -2.67 15.86 -11.02
N ASP A 106 -1.85 16.84 -10.63
CA ASP A 106 -0.45 16.60 -10.28
C ASP A 106 -0.28 15.60 -9.12
N PHE A 107 -1.17 15.64 -8.13
CA PHE A 107 -1.12 14.72 -6.98
C PHE A 107 -1.70 13.34 -7.30
N ILE A 108 -2.72 13.25 -8.16
CA ILE A 108 -3.22 11.99 -8.71
C ILE A 108 -2.07 11.26 -9.43
N LEU A 109 -1.39 11.92 -10.37
CA LEU A 109 -0.26 11.35 -11.11
C LEU A 109 0.90 10.93 -10.19
N LYS A 110 1.17 11.70 -9.12
CA LYS A 110 2.19 11.33 -8.13
C LYS A 110 1.82 10.06 -7.37
N ILE A 111 0.55 9.88 -7.02
CA ILE A 111 0.08 8.68 -6.32
C ILE A 111 0.14 7.47 -7.25
N GLU A 112 -0.28 7.60 -8.50
CA GLU A 112 -0.17 6.54 -9.51
C GLU A 112 1.26 6.03 -9.62
N LYS A 113 2.24 6.95 -9.71
CA LYS A 113 3.66 6.58 -9.73
C LYS A 113 4.09 5.80 -8.48
N VAL A 114 3.57 6.14 -7.29
CA VAL A 114 3.88 5.39 -6.07
C VAL A 114 3.22 4.01 -6.11
N PHE A 115 2.01 3.88 -6.66
CA PHE A 115 1.36 2.58 -6.88
C PHE A 115 2.14 1.69 -7.84
N GLU A 116 2.63 2.24 -8.97
CA GLU A 116 3.47 1.49 -9.91
C GLU A 116 4.75 0.95 -9.24
N ILE A 117 5.42 1.78 -8.43
CA ILE A 117 6.63 1.36 -7.70
C ILE A 117 6.27 0.28 -6.67
N GLN A 118 5.14 0.43 -5.97
CA GLN A 118 4.66 -0.55 -5.00
C GLN A 118 4.33 -1.88 -5.68
N ASP A 119 3.66 -1.88 -6.84
CA ASP A 119 3.29 -3.10 -7.57
C ASP A 119 4.53 -3.90 -8.01
N LEU A 120 5.56 -3.22 -8.53
CA LEU A 120 6.85 -3.85 -8.86
C LEU A 120 7.57 -4.40 -7.63
N THR A 121 7.44 -3.71 -6.49
CA THR A 121 8.02 -4.14 -5.23
C THR A 121 7.28 -5.35 -4.67
N ASP A 122 5.95 -5.35 -4.71
CA ASP A 122 5.07 -6.44 -4.28
C ASP A 122 5.34 -7.71 -5.11
N GLU A 123 5.53 -7.57 -6.43
CA GLU A 123 5.89 -8.70 -7.28
C GLU A 123 7.23 -9.33 -6.91
N SER A 124 8.25 -8.49 -6.68
CA SER A 124 9.58 -8.97 -6.28
C SER A 124 9.54 -9.63 -4.90
N LEU A 125 8.81 -9.05 -3.97
CA LEU A 125 8.63 -9.58 -2.62
C LEU A 125 7.92 -10.94 -2.64
N VAL A 126 6.84 -11.08 -3.41
CA VAL A 126 6.11 -12.35 -3.56
C VAL A 126 7.00 -13.44 -4.16
N LYS A 127 7.87 -13.10 -5.12
CA LYS A 127 8.89 -14.03 -5.64
C LYS A 127 9.83 -14.55 -4.56
N GLU A 128 10.36 -13.66 -3.71
CA GLU A 128 11.24 -14.07 -2.62
C GLU A 128 10.52 -14.85 -1.51
N LEU A 129 9.25 -14.52 -1.23
CA LEU A 129 8.41 -15.31 -0.30
C LEU A 129 8.15 -16.72 -0.85
N ASN A 130 7.77 -16.84 -2.13
CA ASN A 130 7.58 -18.13 -2.79
C ASN A 130 8.85 -18.98 -2.73
N ARG A 131 10.00 -18.38 -3.04
CA ARG A 131 11.30 -19.02 -2.95
C ARG A 131 11.59 -19.52 -1.55
N PHE A 132 11.42 -18.68 -0.53
CA PHE A 132 11.64 -19.06 0.86
C PHE A 132 10.77 -20.24 1.28
N VAL A 133 9.47 -20.17 1.02
CA VAL A 133 8.52 -21.21 1.41
C VAL A 133 8.78 -22.53 0.66
N SER A 134 9.28 -22.46 -0.57
CA SER A 134 9.66 -23.64 -1.36
C SER A 134 10.98 -24.26 -0.88
N GLU A 135 11.97 -23.44 -0.52
CA GLU A 135 13.27 -23.91 -0.01
C GLU A 135 13.18 -24.43 1.44
N ALA A 136 12.24 -23.92 2.25
CA ALA A 136 12.09 -24.28 3.66
C ALA A 136 11.47 -25.67 3.91
N ASN A 137 11.03 -26.38 2.85
CA ASN A 137 10.47 -27.74 2.90
C ASN A 137 9.41 -27.93 4.01
N LEU A 138 8.41 -27.06 4.02
CA LEU A 138 7.36 -26.96 5.06
C LEU A 138 6.29 -28.08 5.00
N TYR A 139 6.67 -29.30 4.62
CA TYR A 139 5.74 -30.44 4.65
C TYR A 139 5.57 -30.96 6.07
N GLY A 140 4.32 -31.05 6.53
CA GLY A 140 3.98 -31.62 7.84
C GLY A 140 4.24 -30.70 9.04
N VAL A 141 4.62 -29.44 8.83
CA VAL A 141 4.67 -28.45 9.92
C VAL A 141 3.28 -28.08 10.41
N THR A 142 3.19 -27.84 11.70
CA THR A 142 2.01 -27.35 12.39
C THR A 142 1.90 -25.83 12.28
N GLU A 143 0.70 -25.30 12.51
CA GLU A 143 0.48 -23.85 12.55
C GLU A 143 1.33 -23.15 13.63
N ASN A 144 1.59 -23.82 14.75
CA ASN A 144 2.43 -23.26 15.83
C ASN A 144 3.90 -23.18 15.42
N GLU A 145 4.40 -24.15 14.66
CA GLU A 145 5.76 -24.10 14.12
C GLU A 145 5.91 -22.97 13.10
N ILE A 146 4.89 -22.72 12.27
CA ILE A 146 4.89 -21.60 11.31
C ILE A 146 4.91 -20.25 12.02
N LYS A 147 4.14 -20.08 13.10
CA LYS A 147 4.13 -18.85 13.90
C LYS A 147 5.51 -18.49 14.45
N ASN A 148 6.31 -19.51 14.75
CA ASN A 148 7.64 -19.35 15.32
C ASN A 148 8.77 -19.55 14.28
N LEU A 149 8.43 -19.74 13.00
CA LEU A 149 9.39 -20.01 11.94
C LEU A 149 10.28 -18.80 11.73
N LYS A 150 11.57 -18.97 12.06
CA LYS A 150 12.60 -17.97 11.81
C LYS A 150 13.00 -17.99 10.34
N VAL A 151 13.20 -16.79 9.80
CA VAL A 151 13.65 -16.57 8.44
C VAL A 151 15.18 -16.60 8.45
N SER A 152 15.78 -17.35 7.54
CA SER A 152 17.24 -17.43 7.48
C SER A 152 17.85 -16.05 7.20
N SER A 153 19.03 -15.75 7.75
CA SER A 153 19.71 -14.47 7.50
C SER A 153 19.93 -14.18 6.01
N LYS A 154 20.14 -15.24 5.21
CA LYS A 154 20.23 -15.15 3.75
C LYS A 154 18.92 -14.66 3.14
N THR A 155 17.79 -15.23 3.55
CA THR A 155 16.46 -14.81 3.09
C THR A 155 16.13 -13.40 3.57
N VAL A 156 16.47 -13.04 4.81
CA VAL A 156 16.30 -11.67 5.32
C VAL A 156 17.03 -10.68 4.42
N ALA A 157 18.30 -10.94 4.08
CA ALA A 157 19.08 -10.07 3.21
C ALA A 157 18.50 -9.93 1.78
N LEU A 158 17.76 -10.93 1.29
CA LEU A 158 17.09 -10.87 -0.02
C LEU A 158 15.80 -10.06 0.04
N VAL A 159 15.06 -10.12 1.15
CA VAL A 159 13.77 -9.46 1.32
C VAL A 159 13.90 -8.02 1.79
N GLU A 160 14.91 -7.72 2.61
CA GLU A 160 15.14 -6.41 3.23
C GLU A 160 15.15 -5.21 2.25
N PRO A 161 15.81 -5.27 1.07
CA PRO A 161 15.74 -4.18 0.09
C PRO A 161 14.32 -3.88 -0.42
N HIS A 162 13.45 -4.90 -0.46
CA HIS A 162 12.05 -4.74 -0.82
C HIS A 162 11.23 -4.15 0.33
N LEU A 163 11.54 -4.53 1.57
CA LEU A 163 10.92 -3.94 2.76
C LEU A 163 11.30 -2.46 2.91
N ASP A 164 12.52 -2.08 2.57
CA ASP A 164 12.95 -0.68 2.53
C ASP A 164 12.14 0.14 1.53
N LYS A 165 11.92 -0.37 0.32
CA LYS A 165 11.03 0.28 -0.65
C LYS A 165 9.59 0.36 -0.16
N GLN A 166 9.07 -0.69 0.47
CA GLN A 166 7.73 -0.65 1.06
C GLN A 166 7.62 0.41 2.16
N ARG A 167 8.66 0.55 3.01
CA ARG A 167 8.76 1.61 4.00
C ARG A 167 8.80 3.00 3.36
N GLU A 168 9.59 3.19 2.30
CA GLU A 168 9.61 4.45 1.55
C GLU A 168 8.22 4.80 1.01
N ASN A 169 7.52 3.83 0.43
CA ASN A 169 6.15 3.99 -0.08
C ASN A 169 5.18 4.37 1.05
N TYR A 170 5.30 3.78 2.24
CA TYR A 170 4.52 4.20 3.41
C TYR A 170 4.69 5.69 3.73
N TYR A 171 5.92 6.21 3.73
CA TYR A 171 6.14 7.64 3.99
C TYR A 171 5.60 8.52 2.86
N GLN A 172 5.66 8.06 1.61
CA GLN A 172 4.98 8.74 0.50
C GLN A 172 3.47 8.74 0.74
N TYR A 173 2.86 7.64 1.17
CA TYR A 173 1.44 7.59 1.47
C TYR A 173 1.05 8.55 2.59
N LYS A 174 1.82 8.58 3.69
CA LYS A 174 1.59 9.52 4.80
C LYS A 174 1.66 10.98 4.33
N LYS A 175 2.68 11.32 3.54
CA LYS A 175 2.89 12.68 3.01
C LYS A 175 1.79 13.08 2.01
N LEU A 176 1.53 12.24 1.01
CA LEU A 176 0.58 12.54 -0.06
C LEU A 176 -0.85 12.51 0.46
N GLY A 177 -1.17 11.61 1.40
CA GLY A 177 -2.53 11.43 1.90
C GLY A 177 -3.05 12.64 2.66
N GLY A 178 -2.17 13.27 3.45
CA GLY A 178 -2.48 14.52 4.13
C GLY A 178 -2.71 15.69 3.17
N VAL A 179 -2.05 15.72 2.02
CA VAL A 179 -2.29 16.74 0.99
C VAL A 179 -3.57 16.43 0.22
N MET A 180 -3.75 15.19 -0.20
CA MET A 180 -4.91 14.76 -0.99
C MET A 180 -6.23 15.00 -0.24
N THR A 181 -6.25 14.68 1.07
CA THR A 181 -7.41 14.96 1.93
C THR A 181 -7.78 16.46 1.93
N ARG A 182 -6.80 17.36 1.93
CA ARG A 182 -7.06 18.80 1.87
C ARG A 182 -7.58 19.23 0.50
N LEU A 183 -6.99 18.71 -0.57
CA LEU A 183 -7.42 19.04 -1.93
C LEU A 183 -8.85 18.58 -2.19
N ILE A 184 -9.22 17.38 -1.72
CA ILE A 184 -10.60 16.88 -1.78
C ILE A 184 -11.55 17.83 -1.04
N ARG A 185 -11.23 18.24 0.19
CA ARG A 185 -12.07 19.19 0.95
C ARG A 185 -12.24 20.52 0.22
N ILE A 186 -11.17 21.07 -0.36
CA ILE A 186 -11.26 22.31 -1.14
C ILE A 186 -12.14 22.11 -2.37
N ALA A 187 -12.02 20.98 -3.06
CA ALA A 187 -12.87 20.64 -4.18
C ALA A 187 -14.35 20.50 -3.78
N ASP A 188 -14.64 19.89 -2.62
CA ASP A 188 -16.01 19.81 -2.06
C ASP A 188 -16.60 21.22 -1.89
N TYR A 189 -15.88 22.15 -1.25
CA TYR A 189 -16.35 23.52 -1.05
C TYR A 189 -16.68 24.22 -2.37
N ILE A 190 -15.80 24.12 -3.38
CA ILE A 190 -16.03 24.70 -4.71
C ILE A 190 -17.29 24.11 -5.35
N LEU A 191 -17.47 22.80 -5.25
CA LEU A 191 -18.65 22.11 -5.82
C LEU A 191 -19.95 22.49 -5.10
N GLU A 192 -19.90 22.71 -3.79
CA GLU A 192 -21.04 23.19 -3.01
C GLU A 192 -21.43 24.61 -3.38
N GLU A 193 -20.48 25.54 -3.48
CA GLU A 193 -20.74 26.92 -3.93
C GLU A 193 -21.36 26.95 -5.32
N ALA A 194 -20.85 26.12 -6.24
CA ALA A 194 -21.38 26.03 -7.60
C ALA A 194 -22.84 25.51 -7.64
N LYS A 195 -23.25 24.66 -6.68
CA LYS A 195 -24.64 24.21 -6.55
C LYS A 195 -25.54 25.30 -5.98
N MET A 196 -25.06 26.05 -4.98
CA MET A 196 -25.84 27.11 -4.33
C MET A 196 -26.05 28.33 -5.23
N GLY A 197 -25.06 28.68 -6.07
CA GLY A 197 -25.18 29.76 -7.05
C GLY A 197 -25.97 29.42 -8.32
N ALA A 198 -26.50 28.20 -8.43
CA ALA A 198 -27.29 27.73 -9.57
C ALA A 198 -28.81 27.68 -9.30
N GLY A 199 -29.26 28.12 -8.11
CA GLY A 199 -30.67 28.32 -7.75
C GLY A 199 -31.08 29.78 -7.86
#